data_AF-A0A452XR24-F1
#
_entry.id   AF-A0A452XR24-F1
#
_cell.length_a   1.000
_cell.length_b   1.000
_cell.length_c   1.000
_cell.angle_alpha   90.00
_cell.angle_beta   90.00
_cell.angle_gamma   90.00
#
_symmetry.space_group_name_H-M   'P 1'
#
loop_
_entity.id
_entity.type
_entity.pdbx_description
1 polymer ?
#
loop_
_entity_poly.entity_id
_entity_poly.type
_entity_poly.pdbx_seq_one_letter_code
_entity_poly.pdbx_strand_id
1 'polypeptide(L)'
;MNLMSGNLAHLLDLLWSWLSSIEEGQNVLRSRDDSDMIRFGAHIVLVLRYLLSNEMEDEFEEKLVTVGDLIINMYVRYLFSEGQEELVGVYASQLERDVCIDLFVDMMELRLNSSLHTMYKLFLSAVEYLPFSSGDVSKACFEEIIERVLSRSREIKPHQYNEDFSDVAEQHHLQALQKAMIIQWLCFTPPSSIPDFEMITGKLLIRALIHSNTLFREFSLISMRRVPELPVGPHKLLAILAEPLKQKENLFSLEDQEVSDNLEEFEDWHEYYSLDATYRGWLRCEMENSSVPPEMLSAEEKDQAVAAATQTLELAFLLLEREERPWLNAVETSPFESSELVFLELHATAILCLPSGECMTPDATSCTALTSALYSTISEEDVLHRQLKVEVKVSSKDPCCIEVALRCLATEGDGFGLHEANDGGLLAAIMAAGFKGELNRFQPGVSMEISRLDAWYSDCHGSVESTAAYIIRGLCRRCCLPETILRSMQASISLSEAGDSLDRCDKLIELVASSDSGMMHLFSQQQLQEFLIFERECFICKMELEEEQRPADG
;
A
#
# COMPACT_ATOMS: atom_id res chain seq x y z
N MET A 1 10.88 42.93 35.63
CA MET A 1 10.20 42.89 36.95
C MET A 1 9.88 41.45 37.32
N ASN A 2 9.11 40.69 36.52
CA ASN A 2 8.72 39.29 36.82
C ASN A 2 9.90 38.34 37.12
N LEU A 3 10.96 38.32 36.29
CA LEU A 3 12.19 37.56 36.56
C LEU A 3 12.90 38.01 37.85
N MET A 4 12.93 39.32 38.12
CA MET A 4 13.54 39.86 39.34
C MET A 4 12.71 39.59 40.60
N SER A 5 11.39 39.42 40.45
CA SER A 5 10.47 39.06 41.55
C SER A 5 10.32 37.55 41.73
N GLY A 6 10.97 36.72 40.90
CA GLY A 6 10.91 35.25 40.98
C GLY A 6 9.54 34.63 40.66
N ASN A 7 8.58 35.40 40.14
CA ASN A 7 7.26 34.88 39.80
C ASN A 7 7.28 34.28 38.38
N LEU A 8 7.81 33.06 38.29
CA LEU A 8 8.01 32.34 37.03
C LEU A 8 6.70 31.83 36.43
N ALA A 9 5.72 31.46 37.26
CA ALA A 9 4.39 31.03 36.80
C ALA A 9 3.68 32.13 36.00
N HIS A 10 3.65 33.35 36.53
CA HIS A 10 3.07 34.51 35.84
C HIS A 10 3.90 34.92 34.61
N LEU A 11 5.22 34.67 34.62
CA LEU A 11 6.05 34.91 33.44
C LEU A 11 5.64 33.99 32.28
N LEU A 12 5.38 32.70 32.53
CA LEU A 12 4.90 31.77 31.53
C LEU A 12 3.53 32.18 30.98
N ASP A 13 2.60 32.57 31.84
CA ASP A 13 1.28 33.07 31.40
C ASP A 13 1.41 34.30 30.50
N LEU A 14 2.29 35.23 30.87
CA LEU A 14 2.51 36.44 30.09
C LEU A 14 3.11 36.11 28.72
N LEU A 15 4.13 35.23 28.67
CA LEU A 15 4.72 34.76 27.42
C LEU A 15 3.67 34.09 26.53
N TRP A 16 2.87 33.18 27.09
CA TRP A 16 1.82 32.50 26.35
C TRP A 16 0.73 33.45 25.85
N SER A 17 0.33 34.45 26.65
CA SER A 17 -0.66 35.46 26.24
C SER A 17 -0.22 36.27 25.02
N TRP A 18 1.09 36.52 24.88
CA TRP A 18 1.64 37.19 23.71
C TRP A 18 1.60 36.28 22.48
N LEU A 19 1.94 35.00 22.66
CA LEU A 19 2.10 34.03 21.59
C LEU A 19 0.76 33.48 21.06
N SER A 20 -0.19 33.18 21.95
CA SER A 20 -1.53 32.71 21.58
C SER A 20 -2.28 33.71 20.68
N SER A 21 -2.09 35.01 20.90
CA SER A 21 -2.67 36.06 20.03
C SER A 21 -2.13 36.03 18.58
N ILE A 22 -0.93 35.48 18.38
CA ILE A 22 -0.30 35.31 17.06
C ILE A 22 -0.85 34.06 16.36
N GLU A 23 -1.24 33.04 17.12
CA GLU A 23 -1.82 31.79 16.61
C GLU A 23 -3.23 32.00 16.04
N GLU A 24 -4.05 32.85 16.65
CA GLU A 24 -5.40 33.19 16.15
C GLU A 24 -5.37 34.05 14.87
N GLY A 25 -4.24 34.69 14.56
CA GLY A 25 -4.07 35.62 13.44
C GLY A 25 -3.62 35.02 12.10
N GLN A 26 -3.72 33.70 11.91
CA GLN A 26 -3.11 32.87 10.83
C GLN A 26 -3.30 33.31 9.35
N ASN A 27 -3.93 34.44 9.04
CA ASN A 27 -4.15 34.95 7.68
C ASN A 27 -3.38 36.25 7.33
N VAL A 28 -2.45 36.73 8.16
CA VAL A 28 -1.63 37.93 7.88
C VAL A 28 -0.14 37.61 7.97
N LEU A 29 0.66 38.15 7.03
CA LEU A 29 2.14 38.07 7.03
C LEU A 29 2.70 38.36 8.44
N ARG A 30 3.39 37.38 9.03
CA ARG A 30 4.01 37.52 10.37
C ARG A 30 5.07 38.62 10.36
N SER A 31 5.05 39.47 11.38
CA SER A 31 6.03 40.55 11.51
C SER A 31 7.36 40.02 12.05
N ARG A 32 8.45 40.77 11.87
CA ARG A 32 9.76 40.43 12.44
C ARG A 32 9.72 40.36 13.98
N ASP A 33 8.89 41.20 14.59
CA ASP A 33 8.74 41.26 16.04
C ASP A 33 8.11 39.97 16.59
N ASP A 34 7.17 39.37 15.85
CA ASP A 34 6.54 38.08 16.21
C ASP A 34 7.57 36.94 16.23
N SER A 35 8.48 36.90 15.26
CA SER A 35 9.55 35.89 15.19
C SER A 35 10.50 35.96 16.39
N ASP A 36 10.91 37.16 16.78
CA ASP A 36 11.77 37.38 17.94
C ASP A 36 11.09 36.98 19.25
N MET A 37 9.78 37.24 19.37
CA MET A 37 8.99 36.85 20.55
C MET A 37 8.81 35.34 20.69
N ILE A 38 8.46 34.63 19.60
CA ILE A 38 8.30 33.16 19.61
C ILE A 38 9.63 32.51 20.02
N ARG A 39 10.73 32.93 19.40
CA ARG A 39 12.07 32.42 19.72
C ARG A 39 12.45 32.70 21.17
N PHE A 40 12.25 33.93 21.65
CA PHE A 40 12.55 34.31 23.03
C PHE A 40 11.77 33.44 24.03
N GLY A 41 10.46 33.27 23.80
CA GLY A 41 9.60 32.43 24.65
C GLY A 41 10.13 31.00 24.76
N ALA A 42 10.40 30.35 23.63
CA ALA A 42 10.90 28.98 23.60
C ALA A 42 12.23 28.82 24.37
N HIS A 43 13.19 29.73 24.16
CA HIS A 43 14.48 29.66 24.85
C HIS A 43 14.35 29.88 26.36
N ILE A 44 13.45 30.76 26.80
CA ILE A 44 13.18 30.94 28.24
C ILE A 44 12.61 29.66 28.83
N VAL A 45 11.64 29.02 28.18
CA VAL A 45 11.09 27.73 28.64
C VAL A 45 12.18 26.68 28.77
N LEU A 46 13.07 26.54 27.79
CA LEU A 46 14.20 25.59 27.85
C LEU A 46 15.14 25.86 29.02
N VAL A 47 15.49 27.13 29.25
CA VAL A 47 16.35 27.52 30.38
C VAL A 47 15.67 27.22 31.71
N LEU A 48 14.36 27.49 31.83
CA LEU A 48 13.60 27.17 33.03
C LEU A 48 13.54 25.66 33.28
N ARG A 49 13.28 24.85 32.26
CA ARG A 49 13.29 23.36 32.38
C ARG A 49 14.66 22.85 32.83
N TYR A 50 15.74 23.38 32.26
CA TYR A 50 17.09 22.98 32.63
C TYR A 50 17.42 23.32 34.09
N LEU A 51 17.18 24.58 34.49
CA LEU A 51 17.53 25.06 35.82
C LEU A 51 16.68 24.46 36.94
N LEU A 52 15.43 24.10 36.65
CA LEU A 52 14.43 23.73 37.66
C LEU A 52 14.07 22.24 37.67
N SER A 53 14.76 21.43 36.86
CA SER A 53 14.52 19.98 36.67
C SER A 53 14.52 19.12 37.95
N ASN A 54 14.94 19.64 39.11
CA ASN A 54 15.02 18.89 40.37
C ASN A 54 14.53 19.66 41.62
N GLU A 55 13.97 20.87 41.49
CA GLU A 55 13.85 21.80 42.64
C GLU A 55 12.46 22.39 42.94
N MET A 56 11.35 21.96 42.30
CA MET A 56 10.09 22.72 42.36
C MET A 56 8.86 21.98 42.91
N GLU A 57 7.88 22.77 43.36
CA GLU A 57 6.53 22.36 43.77
C GLU A 57 5.70 21.86 42.56
N ASP A 58 4.95 20.77 42.74
CA ASP A 58 4.19 20.04 41.69
C ASP A 58 3.36 20.96 40.75
N GLU A 59 2.76 22.03 41.27
CA GLU A 59 1.87 22.93 40.50
C GLU A 59 2.62 23.78 39.46
N PHE A 60 3.86 24.21 39.75
CA PHE A 60 4.65 24.95 38.77
C PHE A 60 5.26 24.03 37.71
N GLU A 61 5.63 22.82 38.10
CA GLU A 61 6.13 21.79 37.18
C GLU A 61 5.07 21.43 36.13
N GLU A 62 3.83 21.17 36.56
CA GLU A 62 2.69 20.91 35.66
C GLU A 62 2.46 22.08 34.69
N LYS A 63 2.57 23.32 35.18
CA LYS A 63 2.42 24.52 34.34
C LYS A 63 3.57 24.71 33.35
N LEU A 64 4.80 24.40 33.75
CA LEU A 64 5.98 24.46 32.89
C LEU A 64 5.95 23.38 31.80
N VAL A 65 5.35 22.22 32.08
CA VAL A 65 5.07 21.19 31.07
C VAL A 65 3.99 21.70 30.12
N THR A 66 2.78 21.97 30.62
CA THR A 66 1.61 22.33 29.80
C THR A 66 1.82 23.60 28.96
N VAL A 67 2.11 24.74 29.60
CA VAL A 67 2.29 26.02 28.90
C VAL A 67 3.62 26.04 28.14
N GLY A 68 4.66 25.42 28.70
CA GLY A 68 5.96 25.35 28.03
C GLY A 68 5.90 24.55 26.73
N ASP A 69 5.14 23.46 26.68
CA ASP A 69 4.98 22.65 25.47
C ASP A 69 4.25 23.41 24.38
N LEU A 70 3.21 24.19 24.72
CA LEU A 70 2.53 25.05 23.75
C LEU A 70 3.49 26.06 23.11
N ILE A 71 4.33 26.71 23.93
CA ILE A 71 5.32 27.70 23.46
C ILE A 71 6.38 27.02 22.57
N ILE A 72 6.92 25.87 22.98
CA ILE A 72 7.93 25.13 22.22
C ILE A 72 7.33 24.60 20.92
N ASN A 73 6.13 24.03 20.95
CA ASN A 73 5.42 23.51 19.78
C ASN A 73 5.20 24.61 18.73
N MET A 74 4.77 25.81 19.16
CA MET A 74 4.63 26.97 18.28
C MET A 74 5.95 27.34 17.61
N TYR A 75 7.06 27.31 18.36
CA TYR A 75 8.37 27.61 17.80
C TYR A 75 8.86 26.52 16.83
N VAL A 76 8.63 25.25 17.13
CA VAL A 76 8.94 24.14 16.20
C VAL A 76 8.17 24.31 14.90
N ARG A 77 6.85 24.57 14.98
CA ARG A 77 6.02 24.84 13.79
C ARG A 77 6.50 26.05 13.00
N TYR A 78 6.99 27.08 13.67
CA TYR A 78 7.62 28.24 13.02
C TYR A 78 8.93 27.87 12.30
N LEU A 79 9.84 27.14 12.95
CA LEU A 79 11.08 26.67 12.32
C LEU A 79 10.78 25.83 11.08
N PHE A 80 9.79 24.94 11.17
CA PHE A 80 9.34 24.12 10.05
C PHE A 80 8.74 24.97 8.91
N SER A 81 7.94 26.00 9.20
CA SER A 81 7.41 26.88 8.15
C SER A 81 8.50 27.70 7.45
N GLU A 82 9.58 28.03 8.14
CA GLU A 82 10.74 28.76 7.59
C GLU A 82 11.76 27.84 6.86
N GLY A 83 11.47 26.54 6.73
CA GLY A 83 12.37 25.59 6.07
C GLY A 83 13.67 25.33 6.83
N GLN A 84 13.62 25.40 8.17
CA GLN A 84 14.73 25.11 9.08
C GLN A 84 14.55 23.72 9.70
N GLU A 85 14.35 22.69 8.87
CA GLU A 85 14.10 21.31 9.33
C GLU A 85 15.21 20.79 10.24
N GLU A 86 16.47 21.17 10.01
CA GLU A 86 17.61 20.74 10.82
C GLU A 86 17.51 21.10 12.31
N LEU A 87 16.76 22.17 12.65
CA LEU A 87 16.61 22.62 14.04
C LEU A 87 15.40 21.99 14.75
N VAL A 88 14.49 21.33 14.02
CA VAL A 88 13.22 20.85 14.56
C VAL A 88 13.42 19.93 15.76
N GLY A 89 14.28 18.93 15.66
CA GLY A 89 14.55 17.92 16.68
C GLY A 89 15.15 18.48 17.97
N VAL A 90 15.94 19.56 17.89
CA VAL A 90 16.49 20.25 19.07
C VAL A 90 15.38 20.66 20.03
N TYR A 91 14.29 21.20 19.49
CA TYR A 91 13.17 21.73 20.27
C TYR A 91 12.06 20.69 20.45
N ALA A 92 11.77 19.89 19.43
CA ALA A 92 10.73 18.87 19.49
C ALA A 92 11.04 17.77 20.51
N SER A 93 12.31 17.41 20.70
CA SER A 93 12.74 16.44 21.74
C SER A 93 12.46 16.88 23.17
N GLN A 94 12.08 18.13 23.38
CA GLN A 94 11.78 18.70 24.69
C GLN A 94 10.30 18.60 25.04
N LEU A 95 9.44 18.28 24.07
CA LEU A 95 7.99 18.14 24.24
C LEU A 95 7.63 16.82 24.92
N GLU A 96 6.44 16.75 25.50
CA GLU A 96 5.82 15.49 25.93
C GLU A 96 5.73 14.49 24.77
N ARG A 97 5.78 13.19 25.12
CA ARG A 97 5.87 12.07 24.18
C ARG A 97 4.85 12.16 23.04
N ASP A 98 3.56 12.20 23.36
CA ASP A 98 2.50 12.16 22.36
C ASP A 98 2.51 13.39 21.45
N VAL A 99 2.77 14.57 22.04
CA VAL A 99 2.86 15.84 21.30
C VAL A 99 4.05 15.82 20.34
N CYS A 100 5.20 15.29 20.76
CA CYS A 100 6.39 15.14 19.92
C CYS A 100 6.13 14.19 18.75
N ILE A 101 5.52 13.03 19.02
CA ILE A 101 5.21 12.02 18.00
C ILE A 101 4.27 12.59 16.95
N ASP A 102 3.12 13.13 17.37
CA ASP A 102 2.11 13.68 16.45
C ASP A 102 2.70 14.83 15.61
N LEU A 103 3.54 15.66 16.21
CA LEU A 103 4.19 16.78 15.54
C LEU A 103 5.16 16.32 14.43
N PHE A 104 5.97 15.29 14.68
CA PHE A 104 6.83 14.71 13.64
C PHE A 104 6.03 14.00 12.55
N VAL A 105 4.98 13.25 12.92
CA VAL A 105 4.08 12.58 11.97
C VAL A 105 3.47 13.60 11.00
N ASP A 106 2.92 14.70 11.52
CA ASP A 106 2.35 15.78 10.72
C ASP A 106 3.39 16.41 9.78
N MET A 107 4.60 16.70 10.29
CA MET A 107 5.67 17.31 9.49
C MET A 107 6.16 16.38 8.38
N MET A 108 6.30 15.08 8.66
CA MET A 108 6.73 14.09 7.67
C MET A 108 5.67 13.93 6.57
N GLU A 109 4.38 13.95 6.91
CA GLU A 109 3.31 13.97 5.92
C GLU A 109 3.34 15.23 5.03
N LEU A 110 3.54 16.41 5.64
CA LEU A 110 3.63 17.68 4.91
C LEU A 110 4.85 17.77 4.00
N ARG A 111 5.93 17.02 4.30
CA ARG A 111 7.17 17.00 3.50
C ARG A 111 7.24 15.88 2.46
N LEU A 112 6.21 15.04 2.31
CA LEU A 112 6.23 13.94 1.33
C LEU A 112 6.60 14.39 -0.08
N ASN A 113 6.02 15.50 -0.55
CA ASN A 113 6.28 16.01 -1.91
C ASN A 113 7.48 16.97 -2.00
N SER A 114 8.28 17.09 -0.94
CA SER A 114 9.47 17.95 -0.92
C SER A 114 10.67 17.28 -1.58
N SER A 115 11.77 18.03 -1.74
CA SER A 115 13.03 17.46 -2.21
C SER A 115 13.57 16.40 -1.22
N LEU A 116 14.28 15.39 -1.73
CA LEU A 116 14.95 14.39 -0.89
C LEU A 116 15.89 15.03 0.13
N HIS A 117 16.53 16.14 -0.22
CA HIS A 117 17.40 16.89 0.70
C HIS A 117 16.63 17.46 1.89
N THR A 118 15.46 18.06 1.64
CA THR A 118 14.57 18.59 2.69
C THR A 118 14.04 17.48 3.59
N MET A 119 13.58 16.37 2.99
CA MET A 119 13.13 15.21 3.77
C MET A 119 14.27 14.67 4.64
N TYR A 120 15.46 14.50 4.07
CA TYR A 120 16.62 14.00 4.80
C TYR A 120 17.01 14.90 5.98
N LYS A 121 16.92 16.24 5.86
CA LYS A 121 17.13 17.15 6.99
C LYS A 121 16.17 16.89 8.14
N LEU A 122 14.88 16.69 7.85
CA LEU A 122 13.87 16.39 8.89
C LEU A 122 14.13 15.03 9.54
N PHE A 123 14.45 14.01 8.72
CA PHE A 123 14.86 12.69 9.20
C PHE A 123 16.06 12.78 10.13
N LEU A 124 17.12 13.48 9.72
CA LEU A 124 18.31 13.70 10.54
C LEU A 124 17.97 14.38 11.86
N SER A 125 17.17 15.44 11.81
CA SER A 125 16.75 16.16 13.00
C SER A 125 15.99 15.26 13.97
N ALA A 126 15.21 14.28 13.50
CA ALA A 126 14.56 13.31 14.37
C ALA A 126 15.58 12.33 14.99
N VAL A 127 16.42 11.68 14.16
CA VAL A 127 17.32 10.60 14.62
C VAL A 127 18.49 11.13 15.48
N GLU A 128 18.92 12.38 15.29
CA GLU A 128 19.99 12.98 16.11
C GLU A 128 19.54 13.31 17.54
N TYR A 129 18.26 13.63 17.74
CA TYR A 129 17.75 14.19 19.00
C TYR A 129 16.76 13.27 19.73
N LEU A 130 16.23 12.24 19.08
CA LEU A 130 15.36 11.23 19.68
C LEU A 130 16.07 9.89 19.79
N PRO A 131 15.83 9.11 20.87
CA PRO A 131 16.24 7.73 20.90
C PRO A 131 15.55 6.95 19.77
N PHE A 132 16.23 5.94 19.21
CA PHE A 132 15.64 5.13 18.15
C PHE A 132 14.47 4.29 18.70
N SER A 133 14.71 3.47 19.72
CA SER A 133 13.70 2.62 20.39
C SER A 133 13.39 3.14 21.80
N SER A 134 12.22 2.78 22.35
CA SER A 134 11.80 3.22 23.68
C SER A 134 12.61 2.55 24.80
N GLY A 135 13.50 3.32 25.44
CA GLY A 135 14.16 2.95 26.70
C GLY A 135 13.48 3.56 27.95
N ASP A 136 12.71 4.62 27.75
CA ASP A 136 11.97 5.38 28.77
C ASP A 136 10.55 5.64 28.24
N VAL A 137 9.54 5.16 28.96
CA VAL A 137 8.13 5.23 28.53
C VAL A 137 7.61 6.68 28.47
N SER A 138 8.30 7.61 29.13
CA SER A 138 7.92 9.03 29.17
C SER A 138 8.40 9.85 27.96
N LYS A 139 9.28 9.30 27.11
CA LYS A 139 9.87 10.05 25.99
C LYS A 139 9.48 9.46 24.64
N ALA A 140 9.31 10.34 23.66
CA ALA A 140 9.14 9.93 22.27
C ALA A 140 10.40 9.25 21.73
N CYS A 141 10.19 8.26 20.86
CA CYS A 141 11.26 7.62 20.11
C CYS A 141 10.94 7.61 18.61
N PHE A 142 11.99 7.48 17.80
CA PHE A 142 11.86 7.54 16.36
C PHE A 142 11.09 6.34 15.79
N GLU A 143 11.24 5.16 16.39
CA GLU A 143 10.52 3.94 16.00
C GLU A 143 9.00 4.12 16.10
N GLU A 144 8.50 4.73 17.19
CA GLU A 144 7.06 5.02 17.36
C GLU A 144 6.53 6.05 16.35
N ILE A 145 7.33 7.08 16.02
CA ILE A 145 7.00 8.05 14.98
C ILE A 145 6.82 7.33 13.64
N ILE A 146 7.77 6.46 13.28
CA ILE A 146 7.73 5.71 12.03
C ILE A 146 6.52 4.78 11.97
N GLU A 147 6.24 4.00 13.03
CA GLU A 147 5.06 3.13 13.06
C GLU A 147 3.77 3.94 12.89
N ARG A 148 3.68 5.12 13.51
CA ARG A 148 2.53 6.02 13.38
C ARG A 148 2.41 6.61 11.97
N VAL A 149 3.53 7.00 11.34
CA VAL A 149 3.58 7.46 9.95
C VAL A 149 3.10 6.37 8.99
N LEU A 150 3.61 5.14 9.13
CA LEU A 150 3.23 4.01 8.29
C LEU A 150 1.74 3.65 8.46
N SER A 151 1.26 3.56 9.70
CA SER A 151 -0.15 3.31 10.00
C SER A 151 -1.06 4.38 9.41
N ARG A 152 -0.75 5.67 9.65
CA ARG A 152 -1.55 6.82 9.18
C ARG A 152 -1.51 6.96 7.65
N SER A 153 -0.41 6.58 7.00
CA SER A 153 -0.28 6.62 5.54
C SER A 153 -1.28 5.73 4.80
N ARG A 154 -1.73 4.64 5.44
CA ARG A 154 -2.71 3.71 4.90
C ARG A 154 -4.14 4.09 5.25
N GLU A 155 -4.34 5.07 6.14
CA GLU A 155 -5.67 5.62 6.42
C GLU A 155 -6.19 6.45 5.25
N ILE A 156 -7.50 6.42 5.06
CA ILE A 156 -8.16 7.24 4.04
C ILE A 156 -8.20 8.67 4.54
N LYS A 157 -7.66 9.57 3.73
CA LYS A 157 -7.71 11.00 3.97
C LYS A 157 -9.04 11.55 3.43
N PRO A 158 -9.73 12.43 4.18
CA PRO A 158 -10.92 13.10 3.65
C PRO A 158 -10.51 14.04 2.53
N HIS A 159 -11.13 13.92 1.36
CA HIS A 159 -10.90 14.82 0.23
C HIS A 159 -12.10 15.76 0.04
N GLN A 160 -11.82 16.96 -0.46
CA GLN A 160 -12.85 17.83 -1.02
C GLN A 160 -13.04 17.42 -2.47
N TYR A 161 -14.10 16.66 -2.74
CA TYR A 161 -14.47 16.26 -4.10
C TYR A 161 -15.15 17.41 -4.84
N ASN A 162 -15.01 17.42 -6.17
CA ASN A 162 -15.84 18.28 -7.00
C ASN A 162 -17.32 17.87 -6.90
N GLU A 163 -18.25 18.79 -7.19
CA GLU A 163 -19.71 18.54 -7.06
C GLU A 163 -20.18 17.29 -7.82
N ASP A 164 -19.49 16.94 -8.91
CA ASP A 164 -19.83 15.80 -9.79
C ASP A 164 -19.07 14.50 -9.46
N PHE A 165 -18.19 14.48 -8.45
CA PHE A 165 -17.40 13.31 -8.03
C PHE A 165 -16.58 12.62 -9.15
N SER A 166 -16.33 13.30 -10.26
CA SER A 166 -15.67 12.73 -11.43
C SER A 166 -14.18 12.43 -11.21
N ASP A 167 -13.55 13.05 -10.21
CA ASP A 167 -12.13 12.93 -9.92
C ASP A 167 -11.79 11.89 -8.83
N VAL A 168 -12.79 11.21 -8.26
CA VAL A 168 -12.60 10.27 -7.14
C VAL A 168 -11.60 9.15 -7.47
N ALA A 169 -11.74 8.52 -8.65
CA ALA A 169 -10.84 7.43 -9.06
C ALA A 169 -9.40 7.93 -9.29
N GLU A 170 -9.23 9.12 -9.86
CA GLU A 170 -7.90 9.73 -10.04
C GLU A 170 -7.26 10.08 -8.70
N GLN A 171 -8.02 10.68 -7.78
CA GLN A 171 -7.56 10.99 -6.43
C GLN A 171 -7.15 9.71 -5.68
N HIS A 172 -7.90 8.62 -5.84
CA HIS A 172 -7.56 7.31 -5.28
C HIS A 172 -6.22 6.78 -5.82
N HIS A 173 -5.99 6.88 -7.14
CA HIS A 173 -4.71 6.54 -7.74
C HIS A 173 -3.55 7.44 -7.22
N LEU A 174 -3.81 8.72 -6.98
CA LEU A 174 -2.82 9.63 -6.37
C LEU A 174 -2.49 9.24 -4.92
N GLN A 175 -3.43 8.68 -4.17
CA GLN A 175 -3.14 8.14 -2.83
C GLN A 175 -2.15 6.97 -2.89
N ALA A 176 -2.22 6.10 -3.91
CA ALA A 176 -1.25 5.03 -4.09
C ALA A 176 0.18 5.56 -4.26
N LEU A 177 0.36 6.69 -4.98
CA LEU A 177 1.64 7.38 -5.06
C LEU A 177 2.09 7.91 -3.69
N GLN A 178 1.21 8.56 -2.93
CA GLN A 178 1.55 9.07 -1.59
C GLN A 178 1.98 7.95 -0.64
N LYS A 179 1.30 6.82 -0.66
CA LYS A 179 1.66 5.62 0.10
C LYS A 179 3.05 5.10 -0.27
N ALA A 180 3.35 5.01 -1.56
CA ALA A 180 4.68 4.60 -2.01
C ALA A 180 5.77 5.56 -1.52
N MET A 181 5.51 6.87 -1.52
CA MET A 181 6.48 7.89 -1.10
C MET A 181 6.83 7.85 0.39
N ILE A 182 5.95 7.32 1.24
CA ILE A 182 6.20 7.19 2.69
C ILE A 182 7.39 6.27 2.97
N ILE A 183 7.60 5.26 2.14
CA ILE A 183 8.74 4.33 2.27
C ILE A 183 10.09 5.04 2.17
N GLN A 184 10.14 6.21 1.51
CA GLN A 184 11.36 7.01 1.43
C GLN A 184 11.95 7.37 2.81
N TRP A 185 11.10 7.54 3.83
CA TRP A 185 11.54 7.83 5.21
C TRP A 185 12.35 6.68 5.83
N LEU A 186 12.01 5.45 5.46
CA LEU A 186 12.67 4.23 5.92
C LEU A 186 13.96 3.93 5.15
N CYS A 187 14.09 4.47 3.94
CA CYS A 187 15.25 4.26 3.07
C CYS A 187 16.39 5.25 3.33
N PHE A 188 16.26 6.17 4.28
CA PHE A 188 17.36 7.05 4.66
C PHE A 188 18.36 6.34 5.56
N THR A 189 19.64 6.54 5.27
CA THR A 189 20.74 6.03 6.08
C THR A 189 21.16 7.08 7.11
N PRO A 190 21.10 6.78 8.43
CA PRO A 190 21.66 7.66 9.45
C PRO A 190 23.18 7.85 9.27
N PRO A 191 23.74 9.04 9.59
CA PRO A 191 25.17 9.27 9.57
C PRO A 191 25.91 8.33 10.53
N SER A 192 27.14 7.96 10.19
CA SER A 192 27.99 7.10 11.03
C SER A 192 28.39 7.71 12.38
N SER A 193 28.12 9.01 12.59
CA SER A 193 28.26 9.68 13.89
C SER A 193 27.16 9.31 14.88
N ILE A 194 26.04 8.74 14.42
CA ILE A 194 24.95 8.29 15.29
C ILE A 194 25.32 6.92 15.88
N PRO A 195 25.17 6.72 17.20
CA PRO A 195 25.39 5.41 17.83
C PRO A 195 24.50 4.33 17.19
N ASP A 196 25.04 3.13 17.01
CA ASP A 196 24.32 1.97 16.46
C ASP A 196 23.68 2.20 15.07
N PHE A 197 24.23 3.13 14.27
CA PHE A 197 23.66 3.50 12.96
C PHE A 197 23.46 2.30 12.02
N GLU A 198 24.33 1.28 12.05
CA GLU A 198 24.18 0.05 11.25
C GLU A 198 22.93 -0.74 11.66
N MET A 199 22.70 -0.91 12.96
CA MET A 199 21.50 -1.56 13.50
C MET A 199 20.24 -0.76 13.15
N ILE A 200 20.27 0.56 13.30
CA ILE A 200 19.17 1.46 12.93
C ILE A 200 18.85 1.31 11.44
N THR A 201 19.87 1.32 10.59
CA THR A 201 19.72 1.14 9.14
C THR A 201 19.07 -0.20 8.80
N GLY A 202 19.54 -1.29 9.42
CA GLY A 202 18.95 -2.62 9.22
C GLY A 202 17.47 -2.67 9.64
N LYS A 203 17.13 -2.14 10.83
CA LYS A 203 15.76 -2.09 11.33
C LYS A 203 14.82 -1.25 10.45
N LEU A 204 15.29 -0.14 9.90
CA LEU A 204 14.50 0.69 8.98
C LEU A 204 14.30 -0.02 7.64
N LEU A 205 15.33 -0.68 7.12
CA LEU A 205 15.23 -1.40 5.84
C LEU A 205 14.32 -2.63 5.93
N ILE A 206 14.33 -3.36 7.05
CA ILE A 206 13.37 -4.46 7.31
C ILE A 206 11.94 -3.92 7.31
N ARG A 207 11.68 -2.81 7.99
CA ARG A 207 10.36 -2.15 7.97
C ARG A 207 9.97 -1.69 6.57
N ALA A 208 10.93 -1.15 5.81
CA ALA A 208 10.69 -0.74 4.43
C ALA A 208 10.20 -1.93 3.60
N LEU A 209 10.89 -3.06 3.71
CA LEU A 209 10.54 -4.29 3.02
C LEU A 209 9.14 -4.81 3.39
N ILE A 210 8.86 -5.00 4.68
CA ILE A 210 7.58 -5.54 5.17
C ILE A 210 6.41 -4.63 4.77
N HIS A 211 6.56 -3.32 4.97
CA HIS A 211 5.50 -2.38 4.62
C HIS A 211 5.32 -2.27 3.10
N SER A 212 6.40 -2.40 2.32
CA SER A 212 6.32 -2.41 0.86
C SER A 212 5.55 -3.62 0.33
N ASN A 213 5.76 -4.81 0.89
CA ASN A 213 4.96 -6.00 0.54
C ASN A 213 3.47 -5.78 0.84
N THR A 214 3.15 -5.15 1.97
CA THR A 214 1.78 -4.75 2.31
C THR A 214 1.18 -3.84 1.24
N LEU A 215 1.92 -2.82 0.79
CA LEU A 215 1.47 -1.91 -0.26
C LEU A 215 1.37 -2.58 -1.63
N PHE A 216 2.29 -3.48 -1.99
CA PHE A 216 2.24 -4.19 -3.27
C PHE A 216 1.01 -5.09 -3.40
N ARG A 217 0.58 -5.74 -2.30
CA ARG A 217 -0.68 -6.48 -2.22
C ARG A 217 -1.90 -5.58 -2.48
N GLU A 218 -1.90 -4.36 -1.95
CA GLU A 218 -2.97 -3.38 -2.22
C GLU A 218 -2.94 -2.90 -3.67
N PHE A 219 -1.77 -2.49 -4.17
CA PHE A 219 -1.62 -1.94 -5.51
C PHE A 219 -1.93 -2.93 -6.62
N SER A 220 -1.68 -4.23 -6.40
CA SER A 220 -1.88 -5.25 -7.42
C SER A 220 -3.36 -5.41 -7.76
N LEU A 221 -4.23 -5.30 -6.75
CA LEU A 221 -5.68 -5.38 -6.88
C LEU A 221 -6.28 -4.14 -7.56
N ILE A 222 -5.62 -2.99 -7.53
CA ILE A 222 -5.99 -1.79 -8.31
C ILE A 222 -5.55 -1.94 -9.77
N SER A 223 -4.42 -2.63 -10.02
CA SER A 223 -3.74 -2.72 -11.32
C SER A 223 -4.34 -3.77 -12.26
N MET A 224 -5.56 -4.24 -11.99
CA MET A 224 -6.22 -5.30 -12.73
C MET A 224 -6.74 -4.85 -14.10
N ARG A 225 -6.95 -3.54 -14.30
CA ARG A 225 -7.41 -2.99 -15.58
C ARG A 225 -6.34 -3.13 -16.68
N ARG A 226 -6.77 -3.64 -17.85
CA ARG A 226 -5.98 -3.78 -19.08
C ARG A 226 -5.93 -2.45 -19.85
N VAL A 227 -5.17 -1.50 -19.32
CA VAL A 227 -5.00 -0.15 -19.88
C VAL A 227 -3.50 0.15 -20.07
N PRO A 228 -3.09 0.98 -21.04
CA PRO A 228 -1.68 1.21 -21.34
C PRO A 228 -0.95 2.08 -20.29
N GLU A 229 -1.69 2.78 -19.42
CA GLU A 229 -1.11 3.61 -18.37
C GLU A 229 -0.47 2.75 -17.27
N LEU A 230 0.73 3.12 -16.85
CA LEU A 230 1.43 2.43 -15.76
C LEU A 230 0.88 2.86 -14.39
N PRO A 231 0.65 1.93 -13.46
CA PRO A 231 0.25 2.26 -12.09
C PRO A 231 1.40 2.94 -11.36
N VAL A 232 1.25 4.24 -11.04
CA VAL A 232 2.36 5.08 -10.55
C VAL A 232 2.87 4.63 -9.17
N GLY A 233 1.99 4.17 -8.28
CA GLY A 233 2.31 3.69 -6.93
C GLY A 233 3.38 2.59 -6.89
N PRO A 234 3.12 1.38 -7.46
CA PRO A 234 4.06 0.27 -7.40
C PRO A 234 5.39 0.57 -8.11
N HIS A 235 5.39 1.26 -9.25
CA HIS A 235 6.65 1.62 -9.92
C HIS A 235 7.47 2.65 -9.13
N LYS A 236 6.80 3.62 -8.48
CA LYS A 236 7.49 4.54 -7.58
C LYS A 236 8.11 3.80 -6.41
N LEU A 237 7.39 2.83 -5.85
CA LEU A 237 7.84 2.02 -4.72
C LEU A 237 9.07 1.18 -5.09
N LEU A 238 9.02 0.46 -6.22
CA LEU A 238 10.18 -0.28 -6.74
C LEU A 238 11.40 0.62 -6.94
N ALA A 239 11.20 1.82 -7.50
CA ALA A 239 12.29 2.78 -7.71
C ALA A 239 12.91 3.28 -6.39
N ILE A 240 12.11 3.49 -5.34
CA ILE A 240 12.61 3.87 -4.01
C ILE A 240 13.47 2.75 -3.41
N LEU A 241 13.05 1.50 -3.57
CA LEU A 241 13.70 0.32 -2.99
C LEU A 241 14.91 -0.19 -3.79
N ALA A 242 15.04 0.19 -5.06
CA ALA A 242 16.03 -0.35 -5.99
C ALA A 242 17.48 -0.21 -5.50
N GLU A 243 17.84 0.90 -4.84
CA GLU A 243 19.19 1.09 -4.31
C GLU A 243 19.34 0.58 -2.86
N PRO A 244 18.42 0.89 -1.93
CA PRO A 244 18.51 0.37 -0.56
C PRO A 244 18.58 -1.15 -0.48
N LEU A 245 17.79 -1.87 -1.28
CA LEU A 245 17.78 -3.34 -1.29
C LEU A 245 18.95 -3.97 -2.04
N LYS A 246 19.84 -3.21 -2.70
CA LYS A 246 21.14 -3.77 -3.16
C LYS A 246 22.10 -3.99 -2.01
N GLN A 247 21.93 -3.25 -0.91
CA GLN A 247 22.73 -3.37 0.30
C GLN A 247 22.24 -4.54 1.18
N LYS A 248 21.95 -5.70 0.56
CA LYS A 248 21.35 -6.87 1.23
C LYS A 248 22.20 -7.37 2.40
N GLU A 249 23.51 -7.12 2.39
CA GLU A 249 24.43 -7.45 3.49
C GLU A 249 23.99 -6.85 4.84
N ASN A 250 23.31 -5.70 4.84
CA ASN A 250 22.78 -5.06 6.06
C ASN A 250 21.50 -5.74 6.59
N LEU A 251 20.81 -6.54 5.77
CA LEU A 251 19.61 -7.30 6.15
C LEU A 251 19.96 -8.67 6.73
N PHE A 252 21.03 -9.30 6.22
CA PHE A 252 21.43 -10.67 6.59
C PHE A 252 22.13 -10.78 7.95
N SER A 253 22.46 -9.66 8.62
CA SER A 253 23.05 -9.69 9.96
C SER A 253 22.07 -10.18 11.06
N LEU A 254 20.79 -10.40 10.71
CA LEU A 254 19.71 -10.73 11.64
C LEU A 254 19.08 -12.13 11.50
N GLU A 255 19.58 -13.04 10.64
CA GLU A 255 19.15 -14.46 10.50
C GLU A 255 17.66 -14.75 10.84
N ASP A 256 16.73 -13.92 10.35
CA ASP A 256 15.31 -14.04 10.66
C ASP A 256 14.56 -14.64 9.47
N GLN A 257 13.86 -15.74 9.70
CA GLN A 257 13.01 -16.38 8.69
C GLN A 257 11.97 -15.41 8.14
N GLU A 258 11.43 -14.52 8.98
CA GLU A 258 10.45 -13.51 8.56
C GLU A 258 11.03 -12.54 7.51
N VAL A 259 12.30 -12.14 7.67
CA VAL A 259 12.98 -11.26 6.72
C VAL A 259 13.23 -11.99 5.39
N SER A 260 13.61 -13.27 5.45
CA SER A 260 13.76 -14.10 4.25
C SER A 260 12.45 -14.19 3.49
N ASP A 261 11.35 -14.56 4.15
CA ASP A 261 10.02 -14.72 3.54
C ASP A 261 9.53 -13.40 2.90
N ASN A 262 9.83 -12.27 3.52
CA ASN A 262 9.51 -10.95 2.97
C ASN A 262 10.39 -10.56 1.78
N LEU A 263 11.67 -10.91 1.78
CA LEU A 263 12.55 -10.70 0.63
C LEU A 263 12.08 -11.54 -0.55
N GLU A 264 11.70 -12.78 -0.27
CA GLU A 264 11.14 -13.69 -1.24
C GLU A 264 9.89 -13.09 -1.88
N GLU A 265 8.90 -12.70 -1.09
CA GLU A 265 7.69 -12.04 -1.61
C GLU A 265 8.01 -10.76 -2.40
N PHE A 266 8.99 -9.96 -1.97
CA PHE A 266 9.38 -8.75 -2.70
C PHE A 266 9.89 -9.07 -4.12
N GLU A 267 10.70 -10.12 -4.28
CA GLU A 267 11.18 -10.55 -5.60
C GLU A 267 10.01 -11.01 -6.49
N ASP A 268 9.01 -11.71 -5.92
CA ASP A 268 7.78 -12.07 -6.63
C ASP A 268 7.02 -10.82 -7.12
N TRP A 269 6.94 -9.78 -6.30
CA TRP A 269 6.34 -8.50 -6.70
C TRP A 269 7.15 -7.77 -7.76
N HIS A 270 8.48 -7.77 -7.64
CA HIS A 270 9.37 -7.16 -8.63
C HIS A 270 9.19 -7.82 -10.01
N GLU A 271 9.10 -9.15 -10.06
CA GLU A 271 8.82 -9.92 -11.28
C GLU A 271 7.44 -9.57 -11.86
N TYR A 272 6.39 -9.60 -11.02
CA TYR A 272 5.02 -9.29 -11.46
C TYR A 272 4.88 -7.90 -12.06
N TYR A 273 5.40 -6.86 -11.40
CA TYR A 273 5.30 -5.49 -11.92
C TYR A 273 6.24 -5.22 -13.09
N SER A 274 7.32 -6.00 -13.23
CA SER A 274 8.14 -5.97 -14.45
C SER A 274 7.35 -6.50 -15.64
N LEU A 275 6.62 -7.61 -15.46
CA LEU A 275 5.71 -8.17 -16.46
C LEU A 275 4.51 -7.24 -16.75
N ASP A 276 3.89 -6.65 -15.74
CA ASP A 276 2.79 -5.68 -15.92
C ASP A 276 3.27 -4.47 -16.76
N ALA A 277 4.49 -3.98 -16.52
CA ALA A 277 5.06 -2.89 -17.29
C ALA A 277 5.30 -3.25 -18.76
N THR A 278 5.82 -4.45 -19.06
CA THR A 278 6.04 -4.87 -20.46
C THR A 278 4.72 -5.10 -21.18
N TYR A 279 3.73 -5.72 -20.52
CA TYR A 279 2.38 -5.86 -21.07
C TYR A 279 1.75 -4.51 -21.41
N ARG A 280 1.78 -3.54 -20.49
CA ARG A 280 1.23 -2.20 -20.73
C ARG A 280 1.99 -1.45 -21.82
N GLY A 281 3.31 -1.66 -21.90
CA GLY A 281 4.15 -1.15 -22.98
C GLY A 281 3.76 -1.71 -24.35
N TRP A 282 3.54 -3.02 -24.43
CA TRP A 282 3.02 -3.68 -25.63
C TRP A 282 1.62 -3.18 -26.00
N LEU A 283 0.69 -3.14 -25.03
CA LEU A 283 -0.69 -2.68 -25.25
C LEU A 283 -0.72 -1.25 -25.81
N ARG A 284 0.18 -0.37 -25.33
CA ARG A 284 0.32 0.98 -25.88
C ARG A 284 0.73 0.95 -27.35
N CYS A 285 1.72 0.12 -27.71
CA CYS A 285 2.16 -0.03 -29.09
C CYS A 285 1.02 -0.54 -29.99
N GLU A 286 0.26 -1.54 -29.54
CA GLU A 286 -0.89 -2.07 -30.29
C GLU A 286 -1.99 -1.03 -30.50
N MET A 287 -2.32 -0.26 -29.46
CA MET A 287 -3.31 0.80 -29.55
C MET A 287 -2.86 1.91 -30.52
N GLU A 288 -1.60 2.35 -30.45
CA GLU A 288 -1.02 3.32 -31.37
C GLU A 288 -1.05 2.79 -32.81
N ASN A 289 -0.66 1.54 -33.03
CA ASN A 289 -0.68 0.90 -34.34
C ASN A 289 -2.11 0.77 -34.91
N SER A 290 -3.09 0.40 -34.08
CA SER A 290 -4.50 0.25 -34.49
C SER A 290 -5.14 1.57 -34.93
N SER A 291 -4.60 2.70 -34.49
CA SER A 291 -5.07 4.04 -34.86
C SER A 291 -4.61 4.48 -36.27
N VAL A 292 -3.65 3.75 -36.85
CA VAL A 292 -3.06 4.02 -38.16
C VAL A 292 -3.56 2.97 -39.18
N PRO A 293 -3.94 3.36 -40.41
CA PRO A 293 -4.32 2.40 -41.43
C PRO A 293 -3.18 1.39 -41.71
N PRO A 294 -3.47 0.08 -41.92
CA PRO A 294 -2.43 -0.95 -42.11
C PRO A 294 -1.44 -0.67 -43.24
N GLU A 295 -1.88 0.07 -44.26
CA GLU A 295 -1.08 0.49 -45.43
C GLU A 295 -0.05 1.58 -45.11
N MET A 296 -0.27 2.33 -44.02
CA MET A 296 0.58 3.43 -43.55
C MET A 296 1.50 3.01 -42.40
N LEU A 297 1.31 1.82 -41.83
CA LEU A 297 2.14 1.29 -40.76
C LEU A 297 3.52 0.89 -41.30
N SER A 298 4.57 1.48 -40.72
CA SER A 298 5.94 1.16 -41.07
C SER A 298 6.34 -0.24 -40.59
N ALA A 299 7.40 -0.80 -41.19
CA ALA A 299 7.96 -2.07 -40.72
C ALA A 299 8.52 -1.95 -39.29
N GLU A 300 9.08 -0.79 -38.93
CA GLU A 300 9.63 -0.54 -37.58
C GLU A 300 8.54 -0.59 -36.51
N GLU A 301 7.36 -0.02 -36.78
CA GLU A 301 6.20 -0.06 -35.87
C GLU A 301 5.65 -1.49 -35.67
N LYS A 302 5.68 -2.32 -36.73
CA LYS A 302 5.31 -3.74 -36.66
C LYS A 302 6.33 -4.53 -35.84
N ASP A 303 7.60 -4.37 -36.16
CA ASP A 303 8.69 -5.08 -35.47
C ASP A 303 8.74 -4.71 -33.98
N GLN A 304 8.46 -3.45 -33.64
CA GLN A 304 8.36 -2.99 -32.25
C GLN A 304 7.23 -3.68 -31.49
N ALA A 305 6.04 -3.77 -32.07
CA ALA A 305 4.90 -4.45 -31.44
C ALA A 305 5.19 -5.95 -31.23
N VAL A 306 5.75 -6.63 -32.23
CA VAL A 306 6.15 -8.04 -32.15
C VAL A 306 7.22 -8.26 -31.07
N ALA A 307 8.22 -7.39 -31.00
CA ALA A 307 9.26 -7.48 -29.99
C ALA A 307 8.69 -7.28 -28.57
N ALA A 308 7.80 -6.29 -28.39
CA ALA A 308 7.17 -6.02 -27.09
C ALA A 308 6.24 -7.17 -26.65
N ALA A 309 5.46 -7.76 -27.58
CA ALA A 309 4.61 -8.91 -27.31
C ALA A 309 5.45 -10.14 -26.92
N THR A 310 6.56 -10.38 -27.64
CA THR A 310 7.49 -11.48 -27.34
C THR A 310 8.11 -11.33 -25.96
N GLN A 311 8.64 -10.15 -25.64
CA GLN A 311 9.20 -9.87 -24.33
C GLN A 311 8.16 -10.06 -23.20
N THR A 312 6.92 -9.63 -23.43
CA THR A 312 5.81 -9.81 -22.47
C THR A 312 5.56 -11.29 -22.20
N LEU A 313 5.50 -12.12 -23.25
CA LEU A 313 5.28 -13.56 -23.10
C LEU A 313 6.46 -14.28 -22.44
N GLU A 314 7.70 -13.92 -22.79
CA GLU A 314 8.89 -14.49 -22.14
C GLU A 314 8.87 -14.25 -20.62
N LEU A 315 8.58 -13.03 -20.18
CA LEU A 315 8.44 -12.73 -18.75
C LEU A 315 7.22 -13.43 -18.12
N ALA A 316 6.12 -13.57 -18.85
CA ALA A 316 4.94 -14.28 -18.34
C ALA A 316 5.24 -15.74 -18.08
N PHE A 317 5.88 -16.45 -19.02
CA PHE A 317 6.26 -17.86 -18.81
C PHE A 317 7.28 -18.02 -17.68
N LEU A 318 8.24 -17.09 -17.54
CA LEU A 318 9.18 -17.12 -16.41
C LEU A 318 8.48 -17.03 -15.04
N LEU A 319 7.38 -16.27 -14.95
CA LEU A 319 6.59 -16.15 -13.72
C LEU A 319 5.65 -17.36 -13.54
N LEU A 320 5.01 -17.82 -14.61
CA LEU A 320 3.93 -18.81 -14.57
C LEU A 320 4.44 -20.27 -14.49
N GLU A 321 5.58 -20.60 -15.09
CA GLU A 321 6.13 -21.96 -15.17
C GLU A 321 7.05 -22.31 -13.96
N ARG A 322 6.98 -21.56 -12.86
CA ARG A 322 7.82 -21.81 -11.66
C ARG A 322 7.33 -23.05 -10.92
N GLU A 323 8.08 -24.14 -10.99
CA GLU A 323 7.75 -25.40 -10.31
C GLU A 323 8.11 -25.40 -8.81
N GLU A 324 9.35 -25.01 -8.47
CA GLU A 324 9.86 -25.12 -7.08
C GLU A 324 9.24 -24.08 -6.15
N ARG A 325 8.97 -22.87 -6.67
CA ARG A 325 8.40 -21.76 -5.92
C ARG A 325 7.38 -20.99 -6.76
N PRO A 326 6.12 -21.47 -6.78
CA PRO A 326 5.05 -20.74 -7.44
C PRO A 326 4.89 -19.32 -6.88
N TRP A 327 4.46 -18.38 -7.72
CA TRP A 327 4.37 -16.96 -7.38
C TRP A 327 3.47 -16.67 -6.15
N LEU A 328 3.98 -15.95 -5.15
CA LEU A 328 3.33 -15.69 -3.86
C LEU A 328 2.87 -16.95 -3.13
N ASN A 329 3.54 -18.07 -3.34
CA ASN A 329 3.31 -19.26 -2.54
C ASN A 329 3.86 -19.02 -1.12
N ALA A 330 3.01 -19.19 -0.11
CA ALA A 330 3.38 -18.97 1.28
C ALA A 330 3.15 -20.22 2.11
N VAL A 331 4.23 -20.72 2.70
CA VAL A 331 4.16 -21.75 3.75
C VAL A 331 3.96 -21.05 5.09
N GLU A 332 2.87 -20.29 5.24
CA GLU A 332 2.52 -19.70 6.53
C GLU A 332 1.94 -20.79 7.45
N THR A 333 2.59 -20.99 8.59
CA THR A 333 2.05 -21.81 9.67
C THR A 333 1.37 -20.91 10.67
N SER A 334 0.07 -21.15 10.90
CA SER A 334 -0.70 -20.45 11.91
C SER A 334 0.01 -20.55 13.28
N PRO A 335 0.08 -19.46 14.07
CA PRO A 335 0.69 -19.49 15.40
C PRO A 335 -0.17 -20.25 16.43
N PHE A 336 -1.41 -20.61 16.08
CA PHE A 336 -2.39 -21.26 16.97
C PHE A 336 -2.23 -22.77 17.04
N GLU A 337 -2.51 -23.33 18.22
CA GLU A 337 -2.63 -24.76 18.44
C GLU A 337 -3.94 -25.31 17.86
N SER A 338 -3.90 -26.55 17.34
CA SER A 338 -5.03 -27.24 16.66
C SER A 338 -6.36 -27.36 17.43
N SER A 339 -6.39 -27.03 18.74
CA SER A 339 -7.55 -27.25 19.61
C SER A 339 -8.40 -26.00 19.87
N GLU A 340 -7.95 -24.81 19.46
CA GLU A 340 -8.65 -23.55 19.70
C GLU A 340 -9.59 -23.16 18.53
N LEU A 341 -10.72 -22.52 18.86
CA LEU A 341 -11.60 -21.94 17.85
C LEU A 341 -11.05 -20.61 17.37
N VAL A 342 -10.45 -20.61 16.19
CA VAL A 342 -9.86 -19.43 15.55
C VAL A 342 -10.82 -18.87 14.51
N PHE A 343 -10.96 -17.55 14.46
CA PHE A 343 -11.70 -16.83 13.43
C PHE A 343 -10.73 -16.07 12.52
N LEU A 344 -11.09 -16.00 11.25
CA LEU A 344 -10.41 -15.19 10.25
C LEU A 344 -11.21 -13.91 10.05
N GLU A 345 -10.52 -12.78 9.99
CA GLU A 345 -11.10 -11.48 9.70
C GLU A 345 -10.37 -10.85 8.51
N LEU A 346 -11.12 -10.37 7.52
CA LEU A 346 -10.59 -9.62 6.39
C LEU A 346 -11.35 -8.30 6.30
N HIS A 347 -10.60 -7.21 6.37
CA HIS A 347 -11.14 -5.86 6.34
C HIS A 347 -10.58 -5.12 5.12
N ALA A 348 -11.49 -4.54 4.35
CA ALA A 348 -11.18 -3.78 3.16
C ALA A 348 -11.86 -2.41 3.24
N THR A 349 -11.17 -1.39 2.75
CA THR A 349 -11.82 -0.13 2.40
C THR A 349 -11.57 0.15 0.94
N ALA A 350 -12.63 0.40 0.18
CA ALA A 350 -12.57 0.47 -1.28
C ALA A 350 -13.55 1.52 -1.82
N ILE A 351 -13.31 1.96 -3.04
CA ILE A 351 -14.33 2.65 -3.85
C ILE A 351 -15.03 1.62 -4.75
N LEU A 352 -16.28 1.89 -5.11
CA LEU A 352 -16.97 1.11 -6.13
C LEU A 352 -16.72 1.76 -7.49
N CYS A 353 -16.30 0.96 -8.48
CA CYS A 353 -16.01 1.43 -9.83
C CYS A 353 -16.95 0.77 -10.83
N LEU A 354 -17.58 1.59 -11.67
CA LEU A 354 -18.36 1.13 -12.82
C LEU A 354 -17.42 0.51 -13.87
N PRO A 355 -17.94 -0.30 -14.81
CA PRO A 355 -17.15 -0.78 -15.96
C PRO A 355 -16.50 0.33 -16.79
N SER A 356 -17.06 1.56 -16.75
CA SER A 356 -16.47 2.74 -17.40
C SER A 356 -15.19 3.24 -16.71
N GLY A 357 -14.89 2.77 -15.49
CA GLY A 357 -13.83 3.27 -14.63
C GLY A 357 -14.23 4.45 -13.75
N GLU A 358 -15.47 4.93 -13.86
CA GLU A 358 -16.02 6.00 -13.02
C GLU A 358 -16.43 5.48 -11.64
N CYS A 359 -16.31 6.33 -10.62
CA CYS A 359 -16.73 5.97 -9.27
C CYS A 359 -18.26 5.91 -9.16
N MET A 360 -18.77 4.85 -8.55
CA MET A 360 -20.15 4.72 -8.10
C MET A 360 -20.23 5.15 -6.64
N THR A 361 -20.87 6.29 -6.36
CA THR A 361 -21.07 6.76 -4.98
C THR A 361 -21.91 5.75 -4.19
N PRO A 362 -21.43 5.25 -3.05
CA PRO A 362 -22.16 4.27 -2.27
C PRO A 362 -23.28 4.92 -1.44
N ASP A 363 -24.36 4.18 -1.21
CA ASP A 363 -25.43 4.52 -0.28
C ASP A 363 -25.84 3.30 0.55
N ALA A 364 -26.78 3.47 1.49
CA ALA A 364 -27.23 2.36 2.34
C ALA A 364 -27.85 1.19 1.54
N THR A 365 -28.47 1.49 0.39
CA THR A 365 -29.08 0.49 -0.49
C THR A 365 -28.01 -0.30 -1.21
N SER A 366 -27.00 0.37 -1.77
CA SER A 366 -25.87 -0.26 -2.44
C SER A 366 -25.04 -1.10 -1.47
N CYS A 367 -24.81 -0.62 -0.23
CA CYS A 367 -24.14 -1.41 0.81
C CYS A 367 -24.94 -2.68 1.14
N THR A 368 -26.26 -2.59 1.31
CA THR A 368 -27.12 -3.75 1.59
C THR A 368 -27.11 -4.75 0.43
N ALA A 369 -27.18 -4.26 -0.81
CA ALA A 369 -27.10 -5.09 -2.01
C ALA A 369 -25.73 -5.78 -2.12
N LEU A 370 -24.64 -5.06 -1.83
CA LEU A 370 -23.29 -5.60 -1.84
C LEU A 370 -23.10 -6.67 -0.76
N THR A 371 -23.60 -6.45 0.46
CA THR A 371 -23.61 -7.47 1.51
C THR A 371 -24.31 -8.75 1.05
N SER A 372 -25.50 -8.63 0.45
CA SER A 372 -26.23 -9.79 -0.06
C SER A 372 -25.49 -10.49 -1.21
N ALA A 373 -24.82 -9.73 -2.06
CA ALA A 373 -24.08 -10.27 -3.19
C ALA A 373 -22.85 -11.04 -2.73
N LEU A 374 -22.09 -10.51 -1.77
CA LEU A 374 -20.95 -11.17 -1.14
C LEU A 374 -21.36 -12.48 -0.46
N TYR A 375 -22.48 -12.50 0.28
CA TYR A 375 -23.03 -13.75 0.83
C TYR A 375 -23.37 -14.79 -0.24
N SER A 376 -23.81 -14.36 -1.43
CA SER A 376 -24.22 -15.26 -2.52
C SER A 376 -23.06 -15.88 -3.29
N THR A 377 -21.81 -15.49 -2.99
CA THR A 377 -20.62 -16.09 -3.61
C THR A 377 -20.32 -17.50 -3.11
N ILE A 378 -20.88 -17.88 -1.96
CA ILE A 378 -20.66 -19.18 -1.32
C ILE A 378 -21.99 -19.89 -1.02
N SER A 379 -21.93 -21.18 -0.68
CA SER A 379 -23.13 -21.96 -0.39
C SER A 379 -23.77 -21.58 0.96
N GLU A 380 -25.09 -21.74 1.09
CA GLU A 380 -25.78 -21.52 2.38
C GLU A 380 -25.25 -22.46 3.47
N GLU A 381 -24.77 -23.64 3.09
CA GLU A 381 -24.16 -24.61 3.99
C GLU A 381 -22.85 -24.05 4.57
N ASP A 382 -21.99 -23.50 3.73
CA ASP A 382 -20.72 -22.90 4.15
C ASP A 382 -20.96 -21.66 5.03
N VAL A 383 -21.94 -20.81 4.68
CA VAL A 383 -22.31 -19.65 5.52
C VAL A 383 -22.62 -20.08 6.95
N LEU A 384 -23.41 -21.15 7.12
CA LEU A 384 -23.81 -21.64 8.43
C LEU A 384 -22.66 -22.34 9.18
N HIS A 385 -21.97 -23.28 8.52
CA HIS A 385 -20.90 -24.07 9.15
C HIS A 385 -19.69 -23.20 9.50
N ARG A 386 -19.32 -22.27 8.62
CA ARG A 386 -18.20 -21.34 8.82
C ARG A 386 -18.60 -20.10 9.61
N GLN A 387 -19.86 -19.98 10.03
CA GLN A 387 -20.39 -18.82 10.75
C GLN A 387 -20.04 -17.48 10.07
N LEU A 388 -20.17 -17.43 8.74
CA LEU A 388 -19.74 -16.28 7.96
C LEU A 388 -20.57 -15.03 8.31
N LYS A 389 -19.85 -13.95 8.61
CA LYS A 389 -20.40 -12.60 8.77
C LYS A 389 -19.82 -11.70 7.70
N VAL A 390 -20.71 -10.96 7.03
CA VAL A 390 -20.36 -9.94 6.04
C VAL A 390 -21.00 -8.63 6.50
N GLU A 391 -20.20 -7.59 6.67
CA GLU A 391 -20.66 -6.25 6.95
C GLU A 391 -20.12 -5.30 5.87
N VAL A 392 -21.02 -4.49 5.31
CA VAL A 392 -20.66 -3.43 4.37
C VAL A 392 -21.34 -2.15 4.82
N LYS A 393 -20.56 -1.07 4.91
CA LYS A 393 -21.09 0.26 5.24
C LYS A 393 -20.35 1.35 4.47
N VAL A 394 -21.00 2.50 4.30
CA VAL A 394 -20.33 3.71 3.81
C VAL A 394 -19.34 4.17 4.86
N SER A 395 -18.11 4.53 4.46
CA SER A 395 -17.11 5.00 5.40
C SER A 395 -17.54 6.33 6.02
N SER A 396 -17.33 6.47 7.33
CA SER A 396 -17.56 7.73 8.02
C SER A 396 -16.47 8.77 7.75
N LYS A 397 -15.31 8.34 7.25
CA LYS A 397 -14.17 9.23 6.94
C LYS A 397 -14.26 9.82 5.53
N ASP A 398 -14.83 9.04 4.60
CA ASP A 398 -14.96 9.41 3.19
C ASP A 398 -16.27 8.83 2.62
N PRO A 399 -17.24 9.68 2.23
CA PRO A 399 -18.54 9.22 1.74
C PRO A 399 -18.46 8.49 0.39
N CYS A 400 -17.35 8.59 -0.35
CA CYS A 400 -17.14 7.86 -1.60
C CYS A 400 -16.61 6.43 -1.38
N CYS A 401 -16.13 6.11 -0.17
CA CYS A 401 -15.59 4.81 0.17
C CYS A 401 -16.61 3.92 0.89
N ILE A 402 -16.48 2.61 0.70
CA ILE A 402 -17.13 1.57 1.47
C ILE A 402 -16.12 0.85 2.36
N GLU A 403 -16.54 0.47 3.56
CA GLU A 403 -15.83 -0.42 4.46
C GLU A 403 -16.50 -1.79 4.41
N VAL A 404 -15.73 -2.82 4.08
CA VAL A 404 -16.15 -4.22 4.01
C VAL A 404 -15.41 -4.99 5.10
N ALA A 405 -16.14 -5.69 5.96
CA ALA A 405 -15.57 -6.58 6.96
C ALA A 405 -16.16 -7.98 6.79
N LEU A 406 -15.29 -8.96 6.56
CA LEU A 406 -15.64 -10.37 6.50
C LEU A 406 -15.07 -11.09 7.72
N ARG A 407 -15.86 -11.98 8.31
CA ARG A 407 -15.41 -12.84 9.41
C ARG A 407 -15.95 -14.25 9.27
N CYS A 408 -15.10 -15.27 9.39
CA CYS A 408 -15.54 -16.67 9.41
C CYS A 408 -14.68 -17.52 10.36
N LEU A 409 -15.21 -18.65 10.81
CA LEU A 409 -14.45 -19.68 11.51
C LEU A 409 -13.36 -20.23 10.59
N ALA A 410 -12.13 -20.35 11.08
CA ALA A 410 -11.01 -20.93 10.34
C ALA A 410 -11.16 -22.45 10.22
N THR A 411 -10.77 -23.01 9.08
CA THR A 411 -10.60 -24.47 8.91
C THR A 411 -9.27 -24.78 8.26
N GLU A 412 -8.92 -26.07 8.22
CA GLU A 412 -7.72 -26.53 7.51
C GLU A 412 -7.73 -26.05 6.05
N GLY A 413 -6.64 -25.43 5.60
CA GLY A 413 -6.50 -24.85 4.26
C GLY A 413 -6.67 -23.32 4.17
N ASP A 414 -7.16 -22.64 5.21
CA ASP A 414 -7.35 -21.17 5.20
C ASP A 414 -6.15 -20.38 5.78
N GLY A 415 -4.93 -20.86 5.60
CA GLY A 415 -3.75 -20.35 6.35
C GLY A 415 -3.55 -21.06 7.70
N PHE A 416 -4.50 -21.93 8.06
CA PHE A 416 -4.41 -22.90 9.16
C PHE A 416 -4.15 -24.36 8.71
N GLY A 417 -3.14 -25.05 9.24
CA GLY A 417 -2.86 -26.45 8.87
C GLY A 417 -2.09 -26.61 7.53
N LEU A 418 -2.32 -27.70 6.80
CA LEU A 418 -1.69 -27.95 5.49
C LEU A 418 -2.45 -27.20 4.37
N HIS A 419 -1.72 -26.47 3.54
CA HIS A 419 -2.29 -25.66 2.43
C HIS A 419 -1.92 -26.24 1.08
N GLU A 420 -2.85 -26.95 0.44
CA GLU A 420 -2.59 -27.54 -0.88
C GLU A 420 -2.78 -26.52 -2.03
N ALA A 421 -3.72 -25.58 -1.91
CA ALA A 421 -4.14 -24.72 -3.04
C ALA A 421 -3.54 -23.31 -3.07
N ASN A 422 -3.02 -22.80 -1.95
CA ASN A 422 -2.45 -21.44 -1.80
C ASN A 422 -3.33 -20.33 -2.41
N ASP A 423 -4.64 -20.41 -2.15
CA ASP A 423 -5.65 -19.57 -2.78
C ASP A 423 -6.32 -18.59 -1.80
N GLY A 424 -5.84 -18.57 -0.55
CA GLY A 424 -6.29 -17.65 0.50
C GLY A 424 -7.62 -18.06 1.12
N GLY A 425 -8.13 -19.25 0.79
CA GLY A 425 -9.31 -19.83 1.40
C GLY A 425 -10.61 -19.08 1.12
N LEU A 426 -11.57 -19.21 2.04
CA LEU A 426 -12.94 -18.72 1.87
C LEU A 426 -13.02 -17.20 1.72
N LEU A 427 -12.35 -16.44 2.59
CA LEU A 427 -12.45 -14.98 2.61
C LEU A 427 -11.82 -14.36 1.35
N ALA A 428 -10.71 -14.92 0.87
CA ALA A 428 -10.09 -14.49 -0.39
C ALA A 428 -11.01 -14.76 -1.58
N ALA A 429 -11.70 -15.90 -1.63
CA ALA A 429 -12.63 -16.22 -2.71
C ALA A 429 -13.80 -15.22 -2.78
N ILE A 430 -14.42 -14.91 -1.63
CA ILE A 430 -15.52 -13.94 -1.52
C ILE A 430 -15.08 -12.57 -2.01
N MET A 431 -13.92 -12.09 -1.54
CA MET A 431 -13.40 -10.78 -1.91
C MET A 431 -12.98 -10.71 -3.38
N ALA A 432 -12.36 -11.77 -3.91
CA ALA A 432 -11.93 -11.83 -5.31
C ALA A 432 -13.11 -11.59 -6.28
N ALA A 433 -14.29 -12.15 -6.00
CA ALA A 433 -15.48 -11.91 -6.82
C ALA A 433 -15.86 -10.42 -6.87
N GLY A 434 -15.67 -9.70 -5.77
CA GLY A 434 -15.89 -8.26 -5.71
C GLY A 434 -14.84 -7.43 -6.45
N PHE A 435 -13.56 -7.78 -6.33
CA PHE A 435 -12.49 -7.10 -7.07
C PHE A 435 -12.59 -7.32 -8.57
N LYS A 436 -13.01 -8.50 -9.01
CA LYS A 436 -13.20 -8.83 -10.43
C LYS A 436 -14.48 -8.22 -11.02
N GLY A 437 -15.39 -7.70 -10.18
CA GLY A 437 -16.68 -7.16 -10.62
C GLY A 437 -17.70 -8.22 -11.02
N GLU A 438 -17.59 -9.40 -10.43
CA GLU A 438 -18.32 -10.63 -10.80
C GLU A 438 -19.31 -11.07 -9.72
N LEU A 439 -19.77 -10.12 -8.91
CA LEU A 439 -20.71 -10.39 -7.83
C LEU A 439 -22.12 -10.65 -8.37
N ASN A 440 -22.56 -11.89 -8.19
CA ASN A 440 -23.94 -12.29 -8.48
C ASN A 440 -24.93 -11.40 -7.72
N ARG A 441 -26.00 -10.99 -8.39
CA ARG A 441 -27.08 -10.16 -7.81
C ARG A 441 -26.65 -8.74 -7.39
N PHE A 442 -25.45 -8.32 -7.74
CA PHE A 442 -25.06 -6.91 -7.74
C PHE A 442 -25.13 -6.33 -9.15
N GLN A 443 -24.71 -5.08 -9.32
CA GLN A 443 -24.63 -4.45 -10.63
C GLN A 443 -23.49 -5.11 -11.46
N PRO A 444 -23.77 -5.61 -12.67
CA PRO A 444 -22.76 -6.30 -13.48
C PRO A 444 -21.54 -5.44 -13.78
N GLY A 445 -20.35 -6.02 -13.58
CA GLY A 445 -19.07 -5.39 -13.87
C GLY A 445 -18.67 -4.26 -12.91
N VAL A 446 -19.43 -4.01 -11.85
CA VAL A 446 -19.01 -3.08 -10.79
C VAL A 446 -17.96 -3.75 -9.92
N SER A 447 -16.73 -3.25 -9.96
CA SER A 447 -15.60 -3.75 -9.17
C SER A 447 -15.39 -2.92 -7.90
N MET A 448 -14.67 -3.50 -6.95
CA MET A 448 -14.09 -2.77 -5.83
C MET A 448 -12.65 -2.36 -6.18
N GLU A 449 -12.30 -1.09 -6.03
CA GLU A 449 -10.89 -0.65 -6.09
C GLU A 449 -10.38 -0.35 -4.69
N ILE A 450 -9.38 -1.11 -4.25
CA ILE A 450 -8.96 -1.17 -2.86
C ILE A 450 -8.15 0.06 -2.44
N SER A 451 -8.60 0.75 -1.41
CA SER A 451 -7.83 1.79 -0.72
C SER A 451 -6.99 1.21 0.39
N ARG A 452 -7.47 0.19 1.12
CA ARG A 452 -6.74 -0.43 2.24
C ARG A 452 -7.23 -1.86 2.42
N LEU A 453 -6.31 -2.80 2.67
CA LEU A 453 -6.64 -4.20 2.90
C LEU A 453 -5.82 -4.77 4.05
N ASP A 454 -6.49 -5.37 5.02
CA ASP A 454 -5.85 -6.06 6.13
C ASP A 454 -6.59 -7.38 6.43
N ALA A 455 -5.86 -8.35 6.98
CA ALA A 455 -6.42 -9.62 7.39
C ALA A 455 -5.73 -10.13 8.65
N TRP A 456 -6.51 -10.76 9.54
CA TRP A 456 -6.04 -11.20 10.85
C TRP A 456 -6.68 -12.52 11.29
N TYR A 457 -5.98 -13.19 12.17
CA TYR A 457 -6.55 -14.21 13.04
C TYR A 457 -7.09 -13.54 14.31
N SER A 458 -8.28 -13.95 14.73
CA SER A 458 -8.98 -13.47 15.91
C SER A 458 -9.50 -14.62 16.75
N ASP A 459 -9.57 -14.40 18.06
CA ASP A 459 -10.16 -15.37 18.99
C ASP A 459 -11.71 -15.33 18.94
N CYS A 460 -12.34 -16.16 19.78
CA CYS A 460 -13.80 -16.16 19.90
C CYS A 460 -14.38 -14.85 20.46
N HIS A 461 -13.56 -14.03 21.13
CA HIS A 461 -13.93 -12.73 21.69
C HIS A 461 -13.72 -11.57 20.70
N GLY A 462 -13.11 -11.82 19.54
CA GLY A 462 -12.80 -10.81 18.53
C GLY A 462 -11.53 -10.00 18.83
N SER A 463 -10.66 -10.51 19.70
CA SER A 463 -9.33 -9.94 19.90
C SER A 463 -8.44 -10.35 18.74
N VAL A 464 -7.86 -9.37 18.05
CA VAL A 464 -6.88 -9.59 16.98
C VAL A 464 -5.57 -10.04 17.60
N GLU A 465 -5.03 -11.16 17.12
CA GLU A 465 -3.78 -11.72 17.66
C GLU A 465 -2.61 -11.63 16.69
N SER A 466 -2.83 -11.99 15.42
CA SER A 466 -1.77 -12.03 14.41
C SER A 466 -2.30 -11.76 13.00
N THR A 467 -1.42 -11.32 12.11
CA THR A 467 -1.76 -11.06 10.70
C THR A 467 -1.95 -12.35 9.93
N ALA A 468 -3.01 -12.43 9.13
CA ALA A 468 -3.31 -13.56 8.25
C ALA A 468 -2.90 -13.23 6.81
N ALA A 469 -1.59 -13.05 6.58
CA ALA A 469 -1.06 -12.62 5.28
C ALA A 469 -1.32 -13.64 4.16
N TYR A 470 -1.42 -14.93 4.49
CA TYR A 470 -1.87 -16.00 3.60
C TYR A 470 -3.15 -15.65 2.84
N ILE A 471 -4.16 -15.09 3.52
CA ILE A 471 -5.45 -14.75 2.90
C ILE A 471 -5.24 -13.69 1.81
N ILE A 472 -4.43 -12.66 2.10
CA ILE A 472 -4.19 -11.57 1.15
C ILE A 472 -3.29 -12.04 -0.01
N ARG A 473 -2.27 -12.85 0.25
CA ARG A 473 -1.41 -13.44 -0.79
C ARG A 473 -2.23 -14.32 -1.74
N GLY A 474 -3.09 -15.18 -1.19
CA GLY A 474 -4.01 -16.01 -1.97
C GLY A 474 -5.04 -15.21 -2.75
N LEU A 475 -5.58 -14.13 -2.16
CA LEU A 475 -6.43 -13.18 -2.87
C LEU A 475 -5.70 -12.54 -4.06
N CYS A 476 -4.45 -12.11 -3.88
CA CYS A 476 -3.63 -11.60 -4.96
C CYS A 476 -3.42 -12.66 -6.04
N ARG A 477 -3.16 -13.93 -5.69
CA ARG A 477 -3.07 -15.04 -6.65
C ARG A 477 -4.37 -15.24 -7.44
N ARG A 478 -5.52 -15.24 -6.76
CA ARG A 478 -6.85 -15.36 -7.40
C ARG A 478 -7.14 -14.24 -8.37
N CYS A 479 -6.66 -13.03 -8.10
CA CYS A 479 -6.87 -11.90 -8.98
C CYS A 479 -5.80 -11.88 -10.09
N CYS A 480 -4.53 -11.77 -9.72
CA CYS A 480 -3.42 -11.48 -10.61
C CYS A 480 -3.08 -12.62 -11.58
N LEU A 481 -3.04 -13.89 -11.14
CA LEU A 481 -2.57 -14.98 -12.02
C LEU A 481 -3.52 -15.26 -13.19
N PRO A 482 -4.85 -15.38 -13.00
CA PRO A 482 -5.78 -15.49 -14.13
C PRO A 482 -5.67 -14.31 -15.10
N GLU A 483 -5.53 -13.10 -14.57
CA GLU A 483 -5.41 -11.90 -15.37
C GLU A 483 -4.08 -11.85 -16.15
N THR A 484 -2.97 -12.27 -15.54
CA THR A 484 -1.70 -12.46 -16.25
C THR A 484 -1.85 -13.43 -17.41
N ILE A 485 -2.52 -14.57 -17.21
CA ILE A 485 -2.76 -15.55 -18.28
C ILE A 485 -3.62 -14.96 -19.40
N LEU A 486 -4.71 -14.26 -19.06
CA LEU A 486 -5.59 -13.61 -20.05
C LEU A 486 -4.84 -12.55 -20.86
N ARG A 487 -3.99 -11.75 -20.22
CA ARG A 487 -3.10 -10.78 -20.87
C ARG A 487 -2.08 -11.46 -21.79
N SER A 488 -1.52 -12.59 -21.37
CA SER A 488 -0.62 -13.40 -22.20
C SER A 488 -1.34 -14.02 -23.39
N MET A 489 -2.60 -14.45 -23.24
CA MET A 489 -3.41 -14.91 -24.38
C MET A 489 -3.59 -13.79 -25.42
N GLN A 490 -3.90 -12.56 -24.98
CA GLN A 490 -4.01 -11.40 -25.89
C GLN A 490 -2.71 -11.12 -26.66
N ALA A 491 -1.56 -11.13 -25.97
CA ALA A 491 -0.27 -10.95 -26.63
C ALA A 491 0.07 -12.09 -27.59
N SER A 492 -0.34 -13.33 -27.27
CA SER A 492 -0.13 -14.49 -28.14
C SER A 492 -0.97 -14.43 -29.41
N ILE A 493 -2.22 -13.96 -29.32
CA ILE A 493 -3.09 -13.74 -30.49
C ILE A 493 -2.49 -12.69 -31.42
N SER A 494 -2.06 -11.54 -30.89
CA SER A 494 -1.40 -10.47 -31.67
C SER A 494 -0.14 -10.96 -32.40
N LEU A 495 0.70 -11.80 -31.75
CA LEU A 495 1.84 -12.42 -32.41
C LEU A 495 1.46 -13.39 -33.53
N SER A 496 0.36 -14.12 -33.35
CA SER A 496 -0.13 -15.03 -34.39
C SER A 496 -0.61 -14.27 -35.62
N GLU A 497 -1.28 -13.13 -35.45
CA GLU A 497 -1.65 -12.24 -36.56
C GLU A 497 -0.42 -11.69 -37.30
N ALA A 498 0.71 -11.56 -36.60
CA ALA A 498 2.00 -11.19 -37.18
C ALA A 498 2.77 -12.37 -37.81
N GLY A 499 2.23 -13.58 -37.80
CA GLY A 499 2.81 -14.77 -38.43
C GLY A 499 3.74 -15.61 -37.55
N ASP A 500 3.75 -15.40 -36.24
CA ASP A 500 4.48 -16.26 -35.29
C ASP A 500 3.76 -17.60 -35.03
N SER A 501 4.48 -18.59 -34.49
CA SER A 501 3.87 -19.87 -34.12
C SER A 501 3.00 -19.74 -32.88
N LEU A 502 1.84 -20.41 -32.90
CA LEU A 502 0.90 -20.45 -31.77
C LEU A 502 1.29 -21.43 -30.66
N ASP A 503 2.54 -21.92 -30.64
CA ASP A 503 3.03 -22.85 -29.61
C ASP A 503 2.92 -22.25 -28.20
N ARG A 504 2.90 -20.91 -28.10
CA ARG A 504 2.73 -20.18 -26.84
C ARG A 504 1.29 -20.23 -26.31
N CYS A 505 0.26 -20.11 -27.17
CA CYS A 505 -1.14 -20.30 -26.73
C CYS A 505 -1.34 -21.73 -26.20
N ASP A 506 -0.83 -22.73 -26.91
CA ASP A 506 -0.97 -24.15 -26.53
C ASP A 506 -0.37 -24.42 -25.13
N LYS A 507 0.78 -23.81 -24.81
CA LYS A 507 1.38 -23.87 -23.47
C LYS A 507 0.53 -23.22 -22.37
N LEU A 508 -0.06 -22.06 -22.63
CA LEU A 508 -0.95 -21.39 -21.67
C LEU A 508 -2.19 -22.24 -21.39
N ILE A 509 -2.74 -22.90 -22.43
CA ILE A 509 -3.87 -23.82 -22.31
C ILE A 509 -3.49 -25.05 -21.48
N GLU A 510 -2.33 -25.65 -21.76
CA GLU A 510 -1.82 -26.78 -20.97
C GLU A 510 -1.59 -26.38 -19.50
N LEU A 511 -1.03 -25.19 -19.26
CA LEU A 511 -0.83 -24.67 -17.91
C LEU A 511 -2.16 -24.54 -17.15
N VAL A 512 -3.21 -23.99 -17.76
CA VAL A 512 -4.53 -23.85 -17.10
C VAL A 512 -5.22 -25.19 -16.93
N ALA A 513 -5.11 -26.10 -17.90
CA ALA A 513 -5.78 -27.40 -17.88
C ALA A 513 -5.07 -28.45 -17.00
N SER A 514 -3.78 -28.28 -16.72
CA SER A 514 -3.01 -29.18 -15.88
C SER A 514 -3.53 -29.20 -14.45
N SER A 515 -3.78 -30.40 -13.90
CA SER A 515 -4.09 -30.57 -12.48
C SER A 515 -2.94 -30.15 -11.58
N ASP A 516 -1.70 -30.26 -12.07
CA ASP A 516 -0.49 -30.09 -11.28
C ASP A 516 -0.18 -28.60 -11.06
N SER A 517 -0.63 -27.73 -11.97
CA SER A 517 -0.45 -26.28 -11.83
C SER A 517 -1.39 -25.64 -10.81
N GLY A 518 -2.56 -26.24 -10.60
CA GLY A 518 -3.63 -25.62 -9.81
C GLY A 518 -4.06 -24.25 -10.34
N MET A 519 -3.88 -23.91 -11.62
CA MET A 519 -4.28 -22.58 -12.09
C MET A 519 -5.79 -22.46 -12.25
N MET A 520 -6.47 -23.55 -12.64
CA MET A 520 -7.89 -23.53 -12.97
C MET A 520 -8.79 -23.09 -11.81
N HIS A 521 -8.44 -23.43 -10.55
CA HIS A 521 -9.25 -23.05 -9.37
C HIS A 521 -9.14 -21.56 -8.98
N LEU A 522 -8.19 -20.83 -9.56
CA LEU A 522 -8.03 -19.39 -9.34
C LEU A 522 -8.95 -18.55 -10.23
N PHE A 523 -9.35 -19.11 -11.38
CA PHE A 523 -10.23 -18.41 -12.30
C PHE A 523 -11.65 -18.33 -11.76
N SER A 524 -12.29 -17.20 -12.03
CA SER A 524 -13.74 -17.11 -11.91
C SER A 524 -14.44 -17.75 -13.11
N GLN A 525 -15.75 -17.93 -13.01
CA GLN A 525 -16.55 -18.41 -14.13
C GLN A 525 -16.48 -17.47 -15.34
N GLN A 526 -16.49 -16.14 -15.12
CA GLN A 526 -16.47 -15.17 -16.21
C GLN A 526 -15.07 -15.09 -16.85
N GLN A 527 -13.99 -15.15 -16.06
CA GLN A 527 -12.64 -15.25 -16.59
C GLN A 527 -12.42 -16.56 -17.37
N LEU A 528 -13.01 -17.68 -16.95
CA LEU A 528 -12.97 -18.92 -17.74
C LEU A 528 -13.71 -18.77 -19.07
N GLN A 529 -14.85 -18.07 -19.09
CA GLN A 529 -15.56 -17.80 -20.35
C GLN A 529 -14.71 -16.95 -21.29
N GLU A 530 -14.05 -15.91 -20.77
CA GLU A 530 -13.13 -15.08 -21.54
C GLU A 530 -11.93 -15.90 -22.04
N PHE A 531 -11.35 -16.75 -21.19
CA PHE A 531 -10.26 -17.64 -21.54
C PHE A 531 -10.63 -18.56 -22.72
N LEU A 532 -11.84 -19.15 -22.70
CA LEU A 532 -12.34 -19.99 -23.79
C LEU A 532 -12.57 -19.20 -25.10
N ILE A 533 -12.89 -17.91 -25.00
CA ILE A 533 -12.98 -17.03 -26.18
C ILE A 533 -11.58 -16.83 -26.78
N PHE A 534 -10.58 -16.54 -25.96
CA PHE A 534 -9.20 -16.41 -26.45
C PHE A 534 -8.62 -17.71 -26.98
N GLU A 535 -8.91 -18.86 -26.37
CA GLU A 535 -8.55 -20.18 -26.90
C GLU A 535 -9.12 -20.36 -28.31
N ARG A 536 -10.40 -20.02 -28.50
CA ARG A 536 -11.06 -20.10 -29.81
C ARG A 536 -10.40 -19.16 -30.82
N GLU A 537 -10.02 -17.94 -30.42
CA GLU A 537 -9.32 -16.99 -31.28
C GLU A 537 -7.93 -17.50 -31.69
N CYS A 538 -7.12 -17.99 -30.74
CA CYS A 538 -5.84 -18.64 -31.06
C CYS A 538 -6.04 -19.77 -32.09
N PHE A 539 -7.07 -20.61 -31.93
CA PHE A 539 -7.35 -21.71 -32.87
C PHE A 539 -7.72 -21.21 -34.28
N ILE A 540 -8.49 -20.13 -34.38
CA ILE A 540 -8.83 -19.52 -35.68
C ILE A 540 -7.57 -19.00 -36.36
N CYS A 541 -6.72 -18.25 -35.66
CA CYS A 541 -5.46 -17.75 -36.22
C CYS A 541 -4.56 -18.90 -36.70
N LYS A 542 -4.55 -20.05 -35.99
CA LYS A 542 -3.81 -21.26 -36.41
C LYS A 542 -4.30 -21.78 -37.76
N MET A 543 -5.61 -21.88 -37.92
CA MET A 543 -6.22 -22.36 -39.15
C MET A 543 -5.94 -21.42 -40.33
N GLU A 544 -5.98 -20.11 -40.10
CA GLU A 544 -5.69 -19.09 -41.12
C GLU A 544 -4.24 -19.16 -41.57
N LEU A 545 -3.28 -19.25 -40.63
CA LEU A 545 -1.86 -19.44 -40.94
C LEU A 545 -1.60 -20.74 -41.72
N GLU A 546 -2.25 -21.84 -41.34
CA GLU A 546 -2.16 -23.10 -42.07
C GLU A 546 -2.72 -23.01 -43.49
N GLU A 547 -3.79 -22.24 -43.71
CA GLU A 547 -4.39 -22.02 -45.02
C GLU A 547 -3.51 -21.15 -45.92
N GLU A 548 -2.91 -20.08 -45.38
CA GLU A 548 -1.95 -19.22 -46.11
C GLU A 548 -0.65 -19.95 -46.48
N GLN A 549 -0.22 -20.91 -45.65
CA GLN A 549 0.97 -21.72 -45.89
C GLN A 549 0.73 -22.92 -46.83
N ARG A 550 -0.52 -23.24 -47.17
CA ARG A 550 -0.80 -24.29 -48.17
C ARG A 550 -0.31 -23.82 -49.54
N PRO A 551 0.49 -24.63 -50.26
CA PRO A 551 0.88 -24.27 -51.62
C PRO A 551 -0.37 -24.12 -52.47
N ALA A 552 -0.48 -23.01 -53.20
CA ALA A 552 -1.50 -22.85 -54.23
C ALA A 552 -1.28 -23.96 -55.26
N ASP A 553 -2.09 -25.02 -55.18
CA ASP A 553 -2.13 -26.06 -56.20
C ASP A 553 -2.49 -25.39 -57.54
N GLY A 554 -1.48 -25.29 -58.42
CA GLY A 554 -1.62 -24.85 -59.81
C GLY A 554 -1.92 -26.00 -60.76
#